data_AF-E9CL36-F1
#
_entry.id   AF-E9CL36-F1
#
_cell.length_a   1.000
_cell.length_b   1.000
_cell.length_c   1.000
_cell.angle_alpha   90.00
_cell.angle_beta   90.00
_cell.angle_gamma   90.00
#
_symmetry.space_group_name_H-M   'P 1'
#
loop_
_entity.id
_entity.type
_entity.pdbx_description
1 polymer ?
#
loop_
_entity_poly.entity_id
_entity_poly.type
_entity_poly.pdbx_seq_one_letter_code
_entity_poly.pdbx_strand_id
1 'polypeptide(L)'
;GLYVNELLSRVLEQETNYAVLFFDYLKCLQTLAAEEHSPEYALRQFELALLNHLGYGLDFLHCAGSGQPVDDGMTYRYREEKGFIASLVVDHYSFTGRELRALAERQFPDMATLRAAKRFTRLALKPYLGGKPLKSRELFCQLVRKQPDTPPDDV
;
A
#
# COMPACT_ATOMS: atom_id res chain seq x y z
N GLY A 1 10.97 0.81 -9.84
CA GLY A 1 12.11 1.23 -8.99
C GLY A 1 11.98 2.63 -8.40
N LEU A 2 11.89 3.68 -9.23
CA LEU A 2 12.04 5.08 -8.77
C LEU A 2 11.15 5.49 -7.58
N TYR A 3 9.88 5.08 -7.60
CA TYR A 3 8.93 5.35 -6.50
C TYR A 3 9.40 4.77 -5.15
N VAL A 4 9.89 3.53 -5.16
CA VAL A 4 10.36 2.83 -3.95
C VAL A 4 11.58 3.55 -3.37
N ASN A 5 12.51 3.97 -4.23
CA ASN A 5 13.69 4.71 -3.81
C ASN A 5 13.35 6.08 -3.20
N GLU A 6 12.39 6.80 -3.78
CA GLU A 6 11.92 8.07 -3.22
C GLU A 6 11.19 7.88 -1.88
N LEU A 7 10.42 6.80 -1.75
CA LEU A 7 9.75 6.46 -0.50
C LEU A 7 10.77 6.22 0.61
N LEU A 8 11.78 5.38 0.35
CA LEU A 8 12.85 5.08 1.30
C LEU A 8 13.65 6.31 1.69
N SER A 9 14.03 7.16 0.73
CA SER A 9 14.87 8.34 0.99
C SER A 9 14.19 9.40 1.85
N ARG A 10 12.86 9.39 1.92
CA ARG A 10 12.09 10.31 2.76
C ARG A 10 11.81 9.79 4.15
N VAL A 11 11.75 8.47 4.30
CA VAL A 11 11.13 7.83 5.46
C VAL A 11 12.17 7.14 6.34
N LEU A 12 13.32 6.74 5.79
CA LEU A 12 14.38 6.12 6.59
C LEU A 12 15.31 7.16 7.23
N GLU A 13 15.68 6.86 8.47
CA GLU A 13 16.73 7.56 9.18
C GLU A 13 18.10 7.16 8.64
N GLN A 14 19.03 8.11 8.63
CA GLN A 14 20.41 7.82 8.24
C GLN A 14 21.08 6.95 9.31
N GLU A 15 22.04 6.14 8.87
CA GLU A 15 22.91 5.32 9.74
C GLU A 15 22.18 4.26 10.61
N THR A 16 20.91 3.98 10.32
CA THR A 16 20.14 2.93 11.01
C THR A 16 20.19 1.62 10.24
N ASN A 17 20.37 0.51 10.96
CA ASN A 17 20.39 -0.83 10.36
C ASN A 17 18.98 -1.33 10.03
N TYR A 18 18.63 -1.36 8.75
CA TYR A 18 17.37 -1.89 8.24
C TYR A 18 17.56 -3.18 7.40
N ALA A 19 18.35 -4.14 7.92
CA ALA A 19 18.65 -5.39 7.19
C ALA A 19 17.40 -6.15 6.70
N VAL A 20 16.33 -6.24 7.50
CA VAL A 20 15.10 -6.94 7.11
C VAL A 20 14.39 -6.19 5.97
N LEU A 21 14.26 -4.86 6.08
CA LEU A 21 13.66 -4.02 5.05
C LEU A 21 14.47 -4.06 3.74
N PHE A 22 15.79 -4.24 3.81
CA PHE A 22 16.63 -4.41 2.63
C PHE A 22 16.26 -5.69 1.85
N PHE A 23 15.95 -6.79 2.53
CA PHE A 23 15.44 -8.00 1.86
C PHE A 23 14.06 -7.76 1.24
N ASP A 24 13.16 -7.05 1.93
CA ASP A 24 11.84 -6.69 1.36
C ASP A 24 11.99 -5.78 0.12
N TYR A 25 12.98 -4.88 0.13
CA TYR A 25 13.32 -4.03 -1.01
C TYR A 25 13.83 -4.86 -2.20
N LEU A 26 14.77 -5.78 -1.97
CA LEU A 26 15.28 -6.67 -3.02
C LEU A 26 14.16 -7.52 -3.62
N LYS A 27 13.31 -8.12 -2.78
CA LYS A 27 12.14 -8.88 -3.23
C LYS A 27 11.21 -8.02 -4.09
N CYS A 28 10.94 -6.78 -3.67
CA CYS A 28 10.13 -5.84 -4.45
C CYS A 28 10.73 -5.60 -5.84
N LEU A 29 12.03 -5.36 -5.94
CA LEU A 29 12.70 -5.14 -7.23
C LEU A 29 12.66 -6.39 -8.12
N GLN A 30 12.88 -7.58 -7.55
CA GLN A 30 12.79 -8.84 -8.28
C GLN A 30 11.40 -9.08 -8.86
N THR A 31 10.35 -8.89 -8.05
CA THR A 31 8.96 -9.02 -8.53
C THR A 31 8.62 -8.00 -9.61
N LEU A 32 9.12 -6.76 -9.47
CA LEU A 32 8.94 -5.74 -10.50
C LEU A 32 9.66 -6.08 -11.81
N ALA A 33 10.81 -6.76 -11.75
CA ALA A 33 11.58 -7.16 -12.92
C ALA A 33 11.06 -8.44 -13.59
N ALA A 34 10.42 -9.33 -12.83
CA ALA A 34 9.87 -10.58 -13.34
C ALA A 34 8.57 -10.38 -14.16
N GLU A 35 7.88 -9.25 -13.98
CA GLU A 35 6.63 -8.90 -14.69
C GLU A 35 5.46 -9.92 -14.55
N GLU A 36 5.56 -10.87 -13.62
CA GLU A 36 4.54 -11.90 -13.36
C GLU A 36 3.23 -11.32 -12.81
N HIS A 37 3.31 -10.17 -12.12
CA HIS A 37 2.19 -9.47 -11.51
C HIS A 37 2.18 -7.99 -11.90
N SER A 38 1.05 -7.32 -11.67
CA SER A 38 1.00 -5.87 -11.84
C SER A 38 2.01 -5.20 -10.90
N PRO A 39 2.68 -4.11 -11.33
CA PRO A 39 3.61 -3.39 -10.47
C PRO A 39 2.99 -2.95 -9.15
N GLU A 40 1.68 -2.63 -9.15
CA GLU A 40 0.97 -2.24 -7.94
C GLU A 40 1.03 -3.32 -6.85
N TYR A 41 0.96 -4.60 -7.21
CA TYR A 41 1.00 -5.72 -6.28
C TYR A 41 2.31 -5.75 -5.49
N ALA A 42 3.46 -5.68 -6.19
CA ALA A 42 4.79 -5.64 -5.56
C ALA A 42 4.96 -4.38 -4.69
N LEU A 43 4.43 -3.24 -5.16
CA LEU A 43 4.49 -1.99 -4.40
C LEU A 43 3.67 -2.03 -3.12
N ARG A 44 2.45 -2.59 -3.15
CA ARG A 44 1.60 -2.69 -1.94
C ARG A 44 2.25 -3.58 -0.88
N GLN A 45 2.82 -4.72 -1.28
CA GLN A 45 3.54 -5.61 -0.35
C GLN A 45 4.70 -4.88 0.33
N PHE A 46 5.52 -4.19 -0.45
CA PHE A 46 6.66 -3.43 0.06
C PHE A 46 6.22 -2.30 1.00
N GLU A 47 5.20 -1.54 0.64
CA GLU A 47 4.70 -0.43 1.48
C GLU A 47 4.16 -0.92 2.83
N LEU A 48 3.48 -2.08 2.86
CA LEU A 48 3.04 -2.70 4.12
C LEU A 48 4.22 -3.20 4.96
N ALA A 49 5.26 -3.76 4.33
CA ALA A 49 6.48 -4.15 5.01
C ALA A 49 7.21 -2.94 5.61
N LEU A 50 7.31 -1.85 4.85
CA LEU A 50 7.87 -0.58 5.30
C LEU A 50 7.10 -0.03 6.50
N LEU A 51 5.77 0.05 6.43
CA LEU A 51 4.94 0.52 7.56
C LEU A 51 5.17 -0.30 8.83
N ASN A 52 5.32 -1.63 8.70
CA ASN A 52 5.64 -2.49 9.83
C ASN A 52 7.00 -2.15 10.45
N HIS A 53 8.01 -1.86 9.63
CA HIS A 53 9.34 -1.47 10.10
C HIS A 53 9.40 -0.07 10.71
N LEU A 54 8.50 0.83 10.33
CA LEU A 54 8.33 2.14 10.96
C LEU A 54 7.58 2.08 12.29
N GLY A 55 7.25 0.88 12.77
CA GLY A 55 6.53 0.68 14.02
C GLY A 55 5.05 1.07 13.96
N TYR A 56 4.44 1.12 12.75
CA TYR A 56 3.03 1.46 12.63
C TYR A 56 2.13 0.49 13.41
N GLY A 57 2.53 -0.79 13.53
CA GLY A 57 1.99 -1.71 14.53
C GLY A 57 0.48 -1.95 14.48
N LEU A 58 -0.13 -1.95 13.29
CA LEU A 58 -1.57 -2.18 13.14
C LEU A 58 -1.95 -3.65 13.29
N ASP A 59 -2.95 -3.88 14.11
CA ASP A 59 -3.74 -5.10 14.07
C ASP A 59 -4.81 -4.98 12.97
N PHE A 60 -4.69 -5.82 11.94
CA PHE A 60 -5.67 -5.94 10.86
C PHE A 60 -6.74 -7.01 11.15
N LEU A 61 -6.52 -7.84 12.16
CA LEU A 61 -7.33 -9.03 12.44
C LEU A 61 -8.23 -8.85 13.66
N HIS A 62 -8.07 -7.78 14.43
CA HIS A 62 -8.96 -7.44 15.54
C HIS A 62 -9.46 -5.99 15.45
N CYS A 63 -10.72 -5.81 15.82
CA CYS A 63 -11.33 -4.50 15.97
C CYS A 63 -10.71 -3.77 17.15
N ALA A 64 -10.12 -2.59 16.93
CA ALA A 64 -9.47 -1.82 17.97
C ALA A 64 -10.41 -1.30 19.06
N GLY A 65 -11.70 -1.15 18.75
CA GLY A 65 -12.70 -0.69 19.72
C GLY A 65 -13.20 -1.80 20.65
N SER A 66 -13.37 -3.02 20.15
CA SER A 66 -14.00 -4.13 20.88
C SER A 66 -13.06 -5.30 21.19
N GLY A 67 -11.87 -5.34 20.60
CA GLY A 67 -10.93 -6.48 20.66
C GLY A 67 -11.42 -7.73 19.93
N GLN A 68 -12.61 -7.69 19.31
CA GLN A 68 -13.18 -8.85 18.62
C GLN A 68 -12.46 -9.12 17.30
N PRO A 69 -12.35 -10.39 16.87
CA PRO A 69 -11.84 -10.72 15.56
C PRO A 69 -12.59 -10.01 14.43
N VAL A 70 -11.87 -9.72 13.35
CA VAL A 70 -12.44 -9.16 12.13
C VAL A 70 -13.31 -10.20 11.44
N ASP A 71 -14.52 -9.80 11.08
CA ASP A 71 -15.52 -10.58 10.35
C ASP A 71 -15.55 -10.10 8.89
N ASP A 72 -15.47 -11.05 7.94
CA ASP A 72 -15.48 -10.77 6.51
C ASP A 72 -16.79 -10.10 6.05
N GLY A 73 -17.92 -10.34 6.76
CA GLY A 73 -19.22 -9.74 6.50
C GLY A 73 -19.41 -8.33 7.08
N MET A 74 -18.43 -7.83 7.86
CA MET A 74 -18.50 -6.53 8.53
C MET A 74 -17.59 -5.49 7.86
N THR A 75 -17.94 -4.23 8.04
CA THR A 75 -17.15 -3.08 7.63
C THR A 75 -16.47 -2.39 8.80
N TYR A 76 -15.24 -1.98 8.58
CA TYR A 76 -14.37 -1.36 9.56
C TYR A 76 -13.85 -0.04 9.02
N ARG A 77 -13.90 0.98 9.85
CA ARG A 77 -13.34 2.29 9.55
C ARG A 77 -11.95 2.40 10.16
N TYR A 78 -10.98 2.71 9.32
CA TYR A 78 -9.64 3.07 9.75
C TYR A 78 -9.64 4.42 10.46
N ARG A 79 -8.99 4.47 11.63
CA ARG A 79 -8.71 5.68 12.38
C ARG A 79 -7.21 5.71 12.67
N GLU A 80 -6.59 6.83 12.32
CA GLU A 80 -5.17 7.07 12.60
C GLU A 80 -4.88 6.87 14.10
N GLU A 81 -3.76 6.21 14.40
CA GLU A 81 -3.29 5.80 15.74
C GLU A 81 -4.20 4.83 16.53
N LYS A 82 -5.46 4.65 16.12
CA LYS A 82 -6.41 3.74 16.80
C LYS A 82 -6.60 2.43 16.06
N GLY A 83 -6.39 2.39 14.74
CA GLY A 83 -6.63 1.21 13.92
C GLY A 83 -8.06 1.08 13.42
N PHE A 84 -8.52 -0.16 13.24
CA PHE A 84 -9.78 -0.46 12.56
C PHE A 84 -10.92 -0.64 13.57
N ILE A 85 -11.98 0.16 13.44
CA ILE A 85 -13.16 0.10 14.31
C ILE A 85 -14.38 -0.26 13.48
N ALA A 86 -15.16 -1.26 13.93
CA ALA A 86 -16.41 -1.64 13.29
C ALA A 86 -17.33 -0.42 13.09
N SER A 87 -17.85 -0.25 11.87
CA SER A 87 -18.61 0.94 11.48
C SER A 87 -19.52 0.61 10.30
N LEU A 88 -20.79 1.02 10.39
CA LEU A 88 -21.74 0.94 9.28
C LEU A 88 -21.61 2.10 8.29
N VAL A 89 -20.85 3.15 8.65
CA VAL A 89 -20.58 4.27 7.75
C VAL A 89 -19.56 3.84 6.70
N VAL A 90 -19.92 3.98 5.42
CA VAL A 90 -19.05 3.67 4.27
C VAL A 90 -18.52 4.97 3.65
N ASP A 91 -17.21 5.11 3.67
CA ASP A 91 -16.49 6.21 3.04
C ASP A 91 -15.04 5.82 2.67
N HIS A 92 -14.20 6.83 2.37
CA HIS A 92 -12.80 6.62 1.98
C HIS A 92 -11.93 5.92 3.05
N TYR A 93 -12.33 5.92 4.31
CA TYR A 93 -11.62 5.28 5.41
C TYR A 93 -12.16 3.88 5.72
N SER A 94 -13.13 3.39 4.94
CA SER A 94 -13.82 2.14 5.21
C SER A 94 -13.19 0.97 4.47
N PHE A 95 -13.17 -0.19 5.12
CA PHE A 95 -12.58 -1.44 4.65
C PHE A 95 -13.46 -2.62 5.09
N THR A 96 -13.63 -3.61 4.23
CA THR A 96 -14.32 -4.87 4.60
C THR A 96 -13.38 -5.79 5.37
N GLY A 97 -13.91 -6.73 6.16
CA GLY A 97 -13.06 -7.71 6.84
C GLY A 97 -12.20 -8.54 5.88
N ARG A 98 -12.74 -8.90 4.71
CA ARG A 98 -11.98 -9.54 3.63
C ARG A 98 -10.80 -8.68 3.16
N GLU A 99 -11.01 -7.39 2.98
CA GLU A 99 -9.92 -6.47 2.61
C GLU A 99 -8.87 -6.38 3.72
N LEU A 100 -9.28 -6.35 5.00
CA LEU A 100 -8.34 -6.32 6.13
C LEU A 100 -7.50 -7.61 6.21
N ARG A 101 -8.11 -8.77 5.98
CA ARG A 101 -7.40 -10.05 5.91
C ARG A 101 -6.36 -10.05 4.79
N ALA A 102 -6.72 -9.53 3.61
CA ALA A 102 -5.78 -9.35 2.50
C ALA A 102 -4.61 -8.42 2.85
N LEU A 103 -4.83 -7.35 3.64
CA LEU A 103 -3.76 -6.50 4.16
C LEU A 103 -2.86 -7.25 5.15
N ALA A 104 -3.44 -8.04 6.04
CA ALA A 104 -2.72 -8.83 7.04
C ALA A 104 -1.79 -9.86 6.37
N GLU A 105 -2.32 -10.58 5.37
CA GLU A 105 -1.59 -11.60 4.63
C GLU A 105 -0.64 -11.01 3.58
N ARG A 106 -0.79 -9.71 3.26
CA ARG A 106 -0.10 -9.00 2.16
C ARG A 106 -0.31 -9.70 0.81
N GLN A 107 -1.51 -10.24 0.61
CA GLN A 107 -1.93 -10.97 -0.58
C GLN A 107 -3.17 -10.31 -1.19
N PHE A 108 -3.14 -10.06 -2.48
CA PHE A 108 -4.18 -9.32 -3.20
C PHE A 108 -4.66 -10.12 -4.41
N PRO A 109 -5.54 -11.12 -4.21
CA PRO A 109 -5.97 -12.03 -5.28
C PRO A 109 -6.89 -11.36 -6.31
N ASP A 110 -7.44 -10.19 -6.00
CA ASP A 110 -8.39 -9.48 -6.86
C ASP A 110 -8.17 -7.96 -6.83
N MET A 111 -8.81 -7.27 -7.79
CA MET A 111 -8.69 -5.82 -7.91
C MET A 111 -9.30 -5.05 -6.73
N ALA A 112 -10.25 -5.61 -6.00
CA ALA A 112 -10.87 -4.94 -4.86
C ALA A 112 -9.89 -4.87 -3.68
N THR A 113 -9.28 -6.01 -3.32
CA THR A 113 -8.23 -6.10 -2.29
C THR A 113 -7.01 -5.25 -2.63
N LEU A 114 -6.60 -5.21 -3.90
CA LEU A 114 -5.49 -4.36 -4.35
C LEU A 114 -5.81 -2.85 -4.23
N ARG A 115 -7.04 -2.45 -4.61
CA ARG A 115 -7.50 -1.06 -4.43
C ARG A 115 -7.59 -0.67 -2.96
N ALA A 116 -8.02 -1.60 -2.10
CA ALA A 116 -8.05 -1.40 -0.65
C ALA A 116 -6.63 -1.21 -0.10
N ALA A 117 -5.69 -2.07 -0.48
CA ALA A 117 -4.29 -1.93 -0.12
C ALA A 117 -3.70 -0.58 -0.54
N LYS A 118 -3.99 -0.13 -1.76
CA LYS A 118 -3.55 1.19 -2.25
C LYS A 118 -4.14 2.35 -1.45
N ARG A 119 -5.42 2.25 -1.10
CA ARG A 119 -6.11 3.24 -0.27
C ARG A 119 -5.51 3.30 1.13
N PHE A 120 -5.38 2.16 1.79
CA PHE A 120 -4.83 2.03 3.13
C PHE A 120 -3.39 2.55 3.21
N THR A 121 -2.48 2.02 2.38
CA THR A 121 -1.06 2.41 2.39
C THR A 121 -0.86 3.91 2.12
N ARG A 122 -1.68 4.52 1.26
CA ARG A 122 -1.64 5.98 1.05
C ARG A 122 -2.07 6.77 2.28
N LEU A 123 -3.06 6.28 3.03
CA LEU A 123 -3.48 6.90 4.29
C LEU A 123 -2.39 6.75 5.36
N ALA A 124 -1.88 5.53 5.54
CA ALA A 124 -0.91 5.22 6.58
C ALA A 124 0.48 5.82 6.34
N LEU A 125 0.92 5.97 5.08
CA LEU A 125 2.22 6.59 4.76
C LEU A 125 2.17 8.13 4.74
N LYS A 126 0.98 8.73 4.69
CA LYS A 126 0.83 10.19 4.60
C LYS A 126 1.56 10.95 5.72
N PRO A 127 1.50 10.53 7.01
CA PRO A 127 2.18 11.22 8.10
C PRO A 127 3.71 11.20 7.94
N TYR A 128 4.28 10.08 7.49
CA TYR A 128 5.72 9.90 7.30
C TYR A 128 6.28 10.71 6.11
N LEU A 129 5.46 10.94 5.08
CA LEU A 129 5.89 11.66 3.88
C LEU A 129 5.83 13.19 4.03
N GLY A 130 5.18 13.69 5.09
CA GLY A 130 4.96 15.10 5.32
C GLY A 130 4.13 15.77 4.20
N GLY A 131 4.31 17.08 4.04
CA GLY A 131 3.52 17.90 3.11
C GLY A 131 3.99 17.90 1.65
N LYS A 132 5.17 17.35 1.34
CA LYS A 132 5.73 17.41 -0.03
C LYS A 132 5.20 16.26 -0.89
N PRO A 133 4.65 16.51 -2.09
CA PRO A 133 4.22 15.44 -2.99
C PRO A 133 5.42 14.58 -3.44
N LEU A 134 5.17 13.32 -3.79
CA LEU A 134 6.18 12.42 -4.35
C LEU A 134 6.42 12.74 -5.83
N LYS A 135 7.66 13.08 -6.19
CA LYS A 135 8.06 13.43 -7.56
C LYS A 135 7.95 12.26 -8.52
N SER A 136 8.18 11.05 -8.03
CA SER A 136 7.99 9.80 -8.78
C SER A 136 6.57 9.64 -9.32
N ARG A 137 5.56 10.20 -8.63
CA ARG A 137 4.16 10.20 -9.12
C ARG A 137 3.97 11.15 -10.29
N GLU A 138 4.60 12.32 -10.26
CA GLU A 138 4.53 13.30 -11.36
C GLU A 138 5.14 12.72 -12.63
N LEU A 139 6.28 12.05 -12.51
CA LEU A 139 6.95 11.37 -13.63
C LEU A 139 6.08 10.27 -14.25
N PHE A 140 5.40 9.46 -13.43
CA PHE A 140 4.49 8.43 -13.94
C PHE A 140 3.33 9.04 -14.74
N CYS A 141 2.72 10.11 -14.21
CA CYS A 141 1.64 10.83 -14.92
C CYS A 141 2.12 11.44 -16.24
N GLN A 142 3.34 11.98 -16.30
CA GLN A 142 3.91 12.54 -17.53
C GLN A 142 4.20 11.46 -18.58
N LEU A 143 4.68 10.29 -18.16
CA LEU A 143 4.97 9.16 -19.06
C LEU A 143 3.70 8.53 -19.63
N VAL A 144 2.67 8.32 -18.79
CA VAL A 144 1.36 7.79 -19.26
C VAL A 144 0.68 8.75 -20.24
N ARG A 145 0.84 10.07 -20.05
CA ARG A 145 0.31 11.08 -20.98
C ARG A 145 1.03 11.12 -22.34
N LYS A 146 2.21 10.51 -22.47
CA LYS A 146 3.06 10.58 -23.68
C LYS A 146 2.91 9.36 -24.60
N GLN A 147 2.04 8.40 -24.30
CA GLN A 147 1.64 7.36 -25.26
C GLN A 147 0.40 7.85 -26.04
N PRO A 148 0.53 8.38 -27.26
CA PRO A 148 -0.63 8.56 -28.14
C PRO A 148 -1.11 7.19 -28.63
N ASP A 149 -2.44 6.99 -28.65
CA ASP A 149 -3.09 5.90 -29.37
C ASP A 149 -2.55 5.87 -30.80
N THR A 150 -1.87 4.78 -31.17
CA THR A 150 -1.55 4.52 -32.57
C THR A 150 -2.83 3.90 -33.16
N PRO A 151 -3.51 4.54 -34.12
CA PRO A 151 -4.66 3.91 -34.75
C PRO A 151 -4.20 2.62 -35.47
N PRO A 152 -5.07 1.60 -35.58
CA PRO A 152 -4.75 0.43 -36.38
C PRO A 152 -4.57 0.86 -37.84
N ASP A 153 -3.46 0.44 -38.45
CA ASP A 153 -3.28 0.52 -39.90
C ASP A 153 -4.30 -0.43 -40.55
N ASP A 154 -5.35 0.13 -41.15
CA ASP A 154 -6.27 -0.59 -42.03
C ASP A 154 -5.49 -1.05 -43.29
N VAL A 155 -5.36 -2.37 -43.48
CA VAL A 155 -4.93 -3.02 -44.73
C VAL A 155 -6.02 -3.99 -45.17
#